data_AF-A0A0A9YUX6-F1
#
_entry.id   AF-A0A0A9YUX6-F1
#
_cell.length_a   1.000
_cell.length_b   1.000
_cell.length_c   1.000
_cell.angle_alpha   90.00
_cell.angle_beta   90.00
_cell.angle_gamma   90.00
#
_symmetry.space_group_name_H-M   'P 1'
#
loop_
_entity.id
_entity.type
_entity.pdbx_description
1 polymer ?
#
loop_
_entity_poly.entity_id
_entity_poly.type
_entity_poly.pdbx_seq_one_letter_code
_entity_poly.pdbx_strand_id
1 'polypeptide(L)'
;MIDQRLKKEIVKNLHAAIDSEMLDQNDAAYSFYVESLTLVTDALKQDLGTASLTVKDKWNLIEFAKQSVSRVSILLNNGEPPPDGSRDGQHPSAPPESVSDNYSLRDQLFPTEGASKEEEDMLMCRYQRRLSIATSALEKQNLELELARKLVENAAITRNRMMQSSAWAMQSAHKKFKMEEKLKSGCLKESDFQKQQLFALSLQFNHGNGWLTQLGHDLALYPSNEKIARELLDNVLTDNAHPVKATLNVMQQKIAHLLTISITKSESNGVHNAGKMDPIAKVIKEDLSVIQEVLKALFEPLSTEKNSSITSEVVHHVYFSQLKPDIISLLRIDTAEVEAKLESRMKDESVQFCQLPEHAEREAKTKLHYLTTLHNPYGMLDCTVHIVKMLATSKFDHDHYTSMGADDLLPRLCQVLISSSLPEICAEAAFMEMFMPSERALGEEGYALTMLQSSIAHLTSDSEV
;
A
#
# COMPACT_ATOMS: atom_id res chain seq x y z
N MET A 1 -19.02 20.34 -38.02
CA MET A 1 -18.93 18.98 -38.58
C MET A 1 -17.75 18.95 -39.52
N ILE A 2 -16.67 18.22 -39.21
CA ILE A 2 -15.62 17.95 -40.20
C ILE A 2 -16.30 17.34 -41.41
N ASP A 3 -16.04 17.90 -42.59
CA ASP A 3 -16.46 17.32 -43.85
C ASP A 3 -16.04 15.83 -43.85
N GLN A 4 -16.99 14.89 -43.89
CA GLN A 4 -16.71 13.45 -43.85
C GLN A 4 -15.68 13.06 -44.92
N ARG A 5 -15.57 13.86 -45.98
CA ARG A 5 -14.55 13.78 -47.01
C ARG A 5 -13.13 13.93 -46.46
N LEU A 6 -12.88 14.94 -45.63
CA LEU A 6 -11.55 15.22 -45.07
C LEU A 6 -11.09 14.12 -44.11
N LYS A 7 -11.99 13.58 -43.28
CA LYS A 7 -11.68 12.41 -42.42
C LYS A 7 -11.29 11.19 -43.25
N LYS A 8 -12.00 10.92 -44.35
CA LYS A 8 -11.68 9.82 -45.25
C LYS A 8 -10.34 10.02 -45.96
N GLU A 9 -10.00 11.25 -46.32
CA GLU A 9 -8.73 11.61 -46.96
C GLU A 9 -7.54 11.39 -46.02
N ILE A 10 -7.65 11.86 -44.76
CA ILE A 10 -6.62 11.64 -43.72
C ILE A 10 -6.40 10.14 -43.47
N VAL A 11 -7.48 9.38 -43.33
CA VAL A 11 -7.40 7.93 -43.10
C VAL A 11 -6.80 7.22 -44.31
N LYS A 12 -7.16 7.61 -45.53
CA LYS A 12 -6.61 7.03 -46.76
C LYS A 12 -5.11 7.27 -46.88
N ASN A 13 -4.65 8.50 -46.61
CA ASN A 13 -3.23 8.83 -46.67
C ASN A 13 -2.42 8.14 -45.57
N LEU A 14 -3.01 7.91 -44.39
CA LEU A 14 -2.38 7.08 -43.36
C LEU A 14 -2.18 5.63 -43.82
N HIS A 15 -3.22 5.00 -44.38
CA HIS A 15 -3.09 3.63 -44.86
C HIS A 15 -2.06 3.54 -45.97
N ALA A 16 -2.03 4.50 -46.89
CA ALA A 16 -1.00 4.58 -47.92
C ALA A 16 0.41 4.79 -47.34
N ALA A 17 0.56 5.61 -46.29
CA ALA A 17 1.84 5.81 -45.60
C ALA A 17 2.33 4.52 -44.94
N ILE A 18 1.43 3.83 -44.25
CA ILE A 18 1.73 2.55 -43.60
C ILE A 18 2.07 1.50 -44.65
N ASP A 19 1.28 1.38 -45.73
CA ASP A 19 1.54 0.43 -46.81
C ASP A 19 2.90 0.70 -47.49
N SER A 20 3.25 1.96 -47.72
CA SER A 20 4.57 2.35 -48.25
C SER A 20 5.70 2.08 -47.25
N GLU A 21 5.49 2.28 -45.95
CA GLU A 21 6.43 1.92 -44.88
C GLU A 21 6.61 0.40 -44.81
N MET A 22 5.55 -0.38 -45.02
CA MET A 22 5.58 -1.84 -45.07
C MET A 22 6.27 -2.41 -46.31
N LEU A 23 6.46 -1.59 -47.36
CA LEU A 23 7.12 -1.92 -48.62
C LEU A 23 8.54 -1.31 -48.74
N ASP A 24 9.10 -0.79 -47.65
CA ASP A 24 10.42 -0.11 -47.58
C ASP A 24 10.55 1.09 -48.53
N GLN A 25 9.43 1.73 -48.90
CA GLN A 25 9.40 2.93 -49.73
C GLN A 25 9.39 4.19 -48.84
N ASN A 26 10.49 4.42 -48.13
CA ASN A 26 10.60 5.47 -47.10
C ASN A 26 10.26 6.88 -47.62
N ASP A 27 10.66 7.21 -48.85
CA ASP A 27 10.36 8.52 -49.46
C ASP A 27 8.85 8.69 -49.73
N ALA A 28 8.17 7.61 -50.12
CA ALA A 28 6.73 7.61 -50.36
C ALA A 28 5.95 7.67 -49.02
N ALA A 29 6.38 6.89 -48.03
CA ALA A 29 5.81 6.92 -46.68
C ALA A 29 5.97 8.32 -46.04
N TYR A 30 7.16 8.93 -46.17
CA TYR A 30 7.43 10.29 -45.71
C TYR A 30 6.47 11.29 -46.35
N SER A 31 6.30 11.23 -47.68
CA SER A 31 5.39 12.12 -48.41
C SER A 31 3.94 12.01 -47.88
N PHE A 32 3.44 10.78 -47.68
CA PHE A 32 2.07 10.57 -47.21
C PHE A 32 1.84 11.00 -45.76
N TYR A 33 2.82 10.83 -44.86
CA TYR A 33 2.73 11.33 -43.49
C TYR A 33 2.73 12.88 -43.45
N VAL A 34 3.57 13.54 -44.24
CA VAL A 34 3.62 15.01 -44.32
C VAL A 34 2.32 15.59 -44.92
N GLU A 35 1.78 14.96 -45.95
CA GLU A 35 0.50 15.35 -46.55
C GLU A 35 -0.66 15.21 -45.52
N SER A 36 -0.66 14.12 -44.75
CA SER A 36 -1.64 13.91 -43.68
C SER A 36 -1.57 14.95 -42.57
N LEU A 37 -0.35 15.37 -42.18
CA LEU A 37 -0.14 16.42 -41.18
C LEU A 37 -0.63 17.79 -41.67
N THR A 38 -0.50 18.06 -42.96
CA THR A 38 -1.00 19.29 -43.58
C THR A 38 -2.52 19.35 -43.50
N LEU A 39 -3.20 18.24 -43.86
CA LEU A 39 -4.66 18.12 -43.77
C LEU A 39 -5.19 18.28 -42.34
N VAL A 40 -4.48 17.72 -41.35
CA VAL A 40 -4.84 17.87 -39.93
C VAL A 40 -4.69 19.32 -39.47
N THR A 41 -3.62 19.99 -39.90
CA THR A 41 -3.36 21.39 -39.58
C THR A 41 -4.45 22.29 -40.14
N ASP A 42 -4.87 22.05 -41.39
CA ASP A 42 -5.94 22.83 -42.03
C ASP A 42 -7.30 22.60 -41.35
N ALA A 43 -7.59 21.38 -40.91
CA ALA A 43 -8.80 21.05 -40.15
C ALA A 43 -8.87 21.82 -38.81
N LEU A 44 -7.75 21.87 -38.07
CA LEU A 44 -7.68 22.56 -36.78
C LEU A 44 -7.70 24.09 -36.95
N LYS A 45 -7.11 24.62 -38.03
CA LYS A 45 -7.19 26.05 -38.38
C LYS A 45 -8.60 26.48 -38.76
N GLN A 46 -9.31 25.67 -39.53
CA GLN A 46 -10.70 25.95 -39.89
C GLN A 46 -11.62 25.95 -38.66
N ASP A 47 -11.32 25.10 -37.68
CA ASP A 47 -12.06 25.07 -36.42
C ASP A 47 -11.84 26.30 -35.53
N LEU A 48 -10.65 26.89 -35.52
CA LEU A 48 -10.39 28.15 -34.78
C LEU A 48 -11.33 29.29 -35.21
N GLY A 49 -11.81 29.28 -36.45
CA GLY A 49 -12.76 30.27 -36.97
C GLY A 49 -14.23 29.87 -36.88
N THR A 50 -14.56 28.58 -36.75
CA THR A 50 -15.95 28.07 -36.91
C THR A 50 -16.45 27.22 -35.73
N ALA A 51 -15.58 26.84 -34.79
CA ALA A 51 -15.86 26.02 -33.59
C ALA A 51 -16.77 24.81 -33.87
N SER A 52 -16.44 24.06 -34.93
CA SER A 52 -17.29 23.01 -35.49
C SER A 52 -16.86 21.59 -35.10
N LEU A 53 -15.75 21.45 -34.35
CA LEU A 53 -15.18 20.20 -33.84
C LEU A 53 -15.55 19.92 -32.38
N THR A 54 -15.87 18.67 -32.07
CA THR A 54 -15.99 18.23 -30.67
C THR A 54 -14.61 18.13 -30.00
N VAL A 55 -14.57 18.17 -28.67
CA VAL A 55 -13.32 17.99 -27.89
C VAL A 55 -12.65 16.65 -28.23
N LYS A 56 -13.44 15.59 -28.46
CA LYS A 56 -12.96 14.26 -28.86
C LYS A 56 -12.33 14.27 -30.27
N ASP A 57 -12.94 14.99 -31.22
CA ASP A 57 -12.38 15.11 -32.58
C ASP A 57 -11.03 15.87 -32.57
N LYS A 58 -10.93 16.94 -31.78
CA LYS A 58 -9.68 17.70 -31.61
C LYS A 58 -8.58 16.82 -31.02
N TRP A 59 -8.91 16.05 -29.99
CA TRP A 59 -7.97 15.13 -29.35
C TRP A 59 -7.46 14.07 -30.32
N ASN A 60 -8.36 13.43 -31.08
CA ASN A 60 -7.99 12.41 -32.06
C ASN A 60 -7.10 12.97 -33.18
N LEU A 61 -7.38 14.18 -33.68
CA LEU A 61 -6.54 14.84 -34.69
C LEU A 61 -5.15 15.19 -34.16
N ILE A 62 -5.06 15.68 -32.93
CA ILE A 62 -3.78 15.99 -32.28
C ILE A 62 -2.98 14.71 -32.03
N GLU A 63 -3.63 13.64 -31.60
CA GLU A 63 -2.97 12.35 -31.39
C GLU A 63 -2.44 11.77 -32.70
N PHE A 64 -3.27 11.82 -33.74
CA PHE A 64 -2.86 11.40 -35.07
C PHE A 64 -1.65 12.20 -35.59
N ALA A 65 -1.64 13.52 -35.37
CA ALA A 65 -0.50 14.35 -35.75
C ALA A 65 0.77 13.97 -34.99
N LYS A 66 0.66 13.68 -33.68
CA LYS A 66 1.80 13.21 -32.88
C LYS A 66 2.38 11.90 -33.42
N GLN A 67 1.51 10.92 -33.70
CA GLN A 67 1.92 9.64 -34.26
C GLN A 67 2.60 9.79 -35.62
N SER A 68 2.04 10.64 -36.50
CA SER A 68 2.60 10.89 -37.84
C SER A 68 3.96 11.60 -37.77
N VAL A 69 4.14 12.58 -36.87
CA VAL A 69 5.43 13.25 -36.65
C VAL A 69 6.48 12.28 -36.11
N SER A 70 6.09 11.42 -35.16
CA SER A 70 6.99 10.39 -34.62
C SER A 70 7.48 9.44 -35.73
N ARG A 71 6.56 8.97 -36.58
CA ARG A 71 6.88 8.11 -37.73
C ARG A 71 7.79 8.79 -38.74
N VAL A 72 7.51 10.04 -39.08
CA VAL A 72 8.38 10.86 -39.95
C VAL A 72 9.77 11.02 -39.36
N SER A 73 9.89 11.23 -38.05
CA SER A 73 11.18 11.33 -37.37
C SER A 73 11.99 10.03 -37.44
N ILE A 74 11.31 8.88 -37.36
CA ILE A 74 11.94 7.55 -37.50
C ILE A 74 12.41 7.31 -38.93
N LEU A 75 11.60 7.70 -39.93
CA LEU A 75 11.93 7.58 -41.35
C LEU A 75 13.12 8.46 -41.74
N LEU A 76 13.24 9.67 -41.18
CA LEU A 76 14.36 10.58 -41.45
C LEU A 76 15.68 10.16 -40.78
N ASN A 77 15.61 9.40 -39.68
CA ASN A 77 16.79 9.02 -38.89
C ASN A 77 17.37 7.64 -39.25
N ASN A 78 16.92 6.99 -40.33
CA ASN A 78 17.37 5.63 -40.71
C ASN A 78 17.44 4.66 -39.51
N GLY A 79 16.38 4.59 -38.70
CA GLY A 79 16.21 3.51 -37.71
C GLY A 79 16.73 3.76 -36.29
N GLU A 80 16.84 5.01 -35.83
CA GLU A 80 16.90 5.31 -34.39
C GLU A 80 15.68 6.13 -33.94
N PRO A 81 14.89 5.64 -32.96
CA PRO A 81 13.81 6.43 -32.37
C PRO A 81 14.38 7.48 -31.39
N PRO A 82 13.94 8.75 -31.45
CA PRO A 82 14.21 9.75 -30.42
C PRO A 82 13.40 9.48 -29.13
N PRO A 83 13.78 10.09 -27.98
CA PRO A 83 13.33 9.66 -26.66
C PRO A 83 11.85 9.97 -26.37
N ASP A 84 11.29 9.10 -25.54
CA ASP A 84 9.89 8.90 -25.15
C ASP A 84 8.95 10.10 -25.04
N GLY A 85 7.68 9.82 -25.36
CA GLY A 85 6.50 10.60 -25.01
C GLY A 85 5.26 9.71 -24.90
N SER A 86 4.99 9.26 -23.66
CA SER A 86 3.85 8.52 -23.10
C SER A 86 2.54 8.52 -23.91
N ARG A 87 1.92 7.34 -24.13
CA ARG A 87 0.45 7.21 -24.23
C ARG A 87 -0.14 5.78 -24.10
N ASP A 88 -0.88 5.62 -23.02
CA ASP A 88 -2.11 4.85 -22.71
C ASP A 88 -2.61 3.76 -23.68
N GLY A 89 -2.63 2.52 -23.16
CA GLY A 89 -3.38 1.39 -23.72
C GLY A 89 -4.80 1.28 -23.16
N GLN A 90 -5.76 0.97 -24.03
CA GLN A 90 -7.10 0.48 -23.65
C GLN A 90 -7.32 -0.91 -24.26
N HIS A 91 -7.60 -1.88 -23.38
CA HIS A 91 -7.94 -3.27 -23.68
C HIS A 91 -9.43 -3.44 -24.10
N PRO A 92 -9.81 -4.62 -24.62
CA PRO A 92 -10.64 -5.53 -23.81
C PRO A 92 -10.21 -7.02 -23.85
N SER A 93 -10.72 -7.77 -22.86
CA SER A 93 -10.47 -9.13 -22.34
C SER A 93 -10.93 -10.30 -23.27
N ALA A 94 -10.70 -11.63 -23.11
CA ALA A 94 -10.56 -12.56 -21.95
C ALA A 94 -10.01 -13.98 -22.42
N PRO A 95 -10.12 -15.15 -21.69
CA PRO A 95 -9.02 -15.97 -21.11
C PRO A 95 -9.05 -17.49 -21.55
N PRO A 96 -8.58 -18.50 -20.75
CA PRO A 96 -7.22 -18.83 -20.28
C PRO A 96 -6.78 -20.29 -20.63
N GLU A 97 -5.47 -20.62 -20.61
CA GLU A 97 -5.00 -22.01 -20.40
C GLU A 97 -3.73 -22.11 -19.52
N SER A 98 -3.96 -22.58 -18.28
CA SER A 98 -3.27 -23.60 -17.48
C SER A 98 -1.73 -23.76 -17.38
N VAL A 99 -1.25 -23.46 -16.16
CA VAL A 99 -0.37 -24.23 -15.22
C VAL A 99 1.08 -24.55 -15.60
N SER A 100 2.05 -23.99 -14.85
CA SER A 100 2.86 -24.72 -13.86
C SER A 100 3.85 -23.83 -13.11
N ASP A 101 3.98 -24.13 -11.82
CA ASP A 101 4.61 -23.35 -10.75
C ASP A 101 6.15 -23.36 -10.76
N ASN A 102 6.74 -22.16 -10.66
CA ASN A 102 7.92 -21.80 -9.86
C ASN A 102 8.38 -20.37 -10.23
N TYR A 103 7.63 -19.35 -9.81
CA TYR A 103 8.04 -17.96 -10.03
C TYR A 103 8.86 -17.45 -8.84
N SER A 104 10.15 -17.25 -9.08
CA SER A 104 10.98 -16.39 -8.23
C SER A 104 10.35 -15.00 -8.15
N LEU A 105 10.29 -14.43 -6.95
CA LEU A 105 9.87 -13.05 -6.65
C LEU A 105 10.46 -11.97 -7.59
N ARG A 106 11.50 -12.30 -8.36
CA ARG A 106 12.14 -11.45 -9.36
C ARG A 106 11.27 -11.17 -10.59
N ASP A 107 10.42 -12.12 -11.02
CA ASP A 107 9.69 -12.01 -12.28
C ASP A 107 8.36 -11.23 -12.15
N GLN A 108 7.88 -10.99 -10.92
CA GLN A 108 6.62 -10.27 -10.67
C GLN A 108 6.78 -8.75 -10.51
N LEU A 109 8.01 -8.23 -10.59
CA LEU A 109 8.37 -6.88 -10.14
C LEU A 109 8.57 -5.85 -11.28
N PHE A 110 8.34 -6.22 -12.55
CA PHE A 110 8.67 -5.36 -13.70
C PHE A 110 7.52 -5.23 -14.73
N PRO A 111 6.63 -4.22 -14.59
CA PRO A 111 5.54 -3.98 -15.53
C PRO A 111 5.98 -3.51 -16.93
N THR A 112 7.27 -3.26 -17.18
CA THR A 112 7.79 -2.80 -18.48
C THR A 112 8.03 -3.93 -19.49
N GLU A 113 7.76 -5.18 -19.14
CA GLU A 113 7.87 -6.30 -20.10
C GLU A 113 6.94 -6.15 -21.29
N GLY A 114 5.77 -5.50 -21.16
CA GLY A 114 4.80 -5.36 -22.25
C GLY A 114 5.38 -4.64 -23.49
N ALA A 115 6.03 -3.49 -23.29
CA ALA A 115 6.60 -2.71 -24.38
C ALA A 115 7.84 -3.38 -24.99
N SER A 116 8.71 -3.98 -24.16
CA SER A 116 9.88 -4.73 -24.65
C SER A 116 9.47 -5.95 -25.47
N LYS A 117 8.38 -6.62 -25.06
CA LYS A 117 7.86 -7.80 -25.73
C LYS A 117 7.17 -7.47 -27.05
N GLU A 118 6.41 -6.39 -27.12
CA GLU A 118 5.82 -5.90 -28.38
C GLU A 118 6.89 -5.49 -29.40
N GLU A 119 7.96 -4.81 -28.95
CA GLU A 119 9.11 -4.45 -29.80
C GLU A 119 9.88 -5.69 -30.29
N GLU A 120 10.08 -6.68 -29.41
CA GLU A 120 10.69 -7.97 -29.76
C GLU A 120 9.83 -8.77 -30.75
N ASP A 121 8.52 -8.83 -30.54
CA ASP A 121 7.58 -9.51 -31.44
C ASP A 121 7.57 -8.84 -32.83
N MET A 122 7.57 -7.51 -32.88
CA MET A 122 7.66 -6.77 -34.14
C MET A 122 8.99 -7.02 -34.86
N LEU A 123 10.10 -7.06 -34.12
CA LEU A 123 11.42 -7.38 -34.65
C LEU A 123 11.45 -8.79 -35.25
N MET A 124 10.86 -9.77 -34.55
CA MET A 124 10.75 -11.16 -35.01
C MET A 124 9.88 -11.28 -36.27
N CYS A 125 8.76 -10.56 -36.36
CA CYS A 125 7.91 -10.54 -37.56
C CYS A 125 8.65 -9.97 -38.78
N ARG A 126 9.42 -8.88 -38.62
CA ARG A 126 10.22 -8.29 -39.70
C ARG A 126 11.30 -9.26 -40.17
N TYR A 127 11.97 -9.93 -39.22
CA TYR A 127 12.97 -10.96 -39.54
C TYR A 127 12.37 -12.12 -40.33
N GLN A 128 11.23 -12.68 -39.90
CA GLN A 128 10.57 -13.79 -40.58
C GLN A 128 10.17 -13.43 -42.02
N ARG A 129 9.68 -12.20 -42.24
CA ARG A 129 9.36 -11.70 -43.58
C ARG A 129 10.60 -11.62 -44.46
N ARG A 130 11.70 -11.02 -43.97
CA ARG A 130 12.97 -10.93 -44.72
C ARG A 130 13.56 -12.30 -45.02
N LEU A 131 13.45 -13.24 -44.08
CA LEU A 131 13.89 -14.62 -44.24
C LEU A 131 13.10 -15.36 -45.33
N SER A 132 11.80 -15.09 -45.47
CA SER A 132 10.94 -15.70 -46.49
C SER A 132 11.25 -15.26 -47.92
N ILE A 133 11.84 -14.06 -48.07
CA ILE A 133 12.19 -13.45 -49.37
C ILE A 133 13.67 -13.71 -49.72
N ALA A 134 14.50 -14.08 -48.74
CA ALA A 134 15.92 -14.38 -48.94
C ALA A 134 16.14 -15.62 -49.83
N THR A 135 16.95 -15.47 -50.87
CA THR A 135 17.15 -16.51 -51.90
C THR A 135 18.47 -17.26 -51.73
N SER A 136 19.48 -16.61 -51.13
CA SER A 136 20.81 -17.18 -50.90
C SER A 136 21.01 -17.68 -49.46
N ALA A 137 21.79 -18.74 -49.29
CA ALA A 137 22.22 -19.22 -47.97
C ALA A 137 23.02 -18.16 -47.20
N LEU A 138 23.82 -17.34 -47.90
CA LEU A 138 24.59 -16.25 -47.29
C LEU A 138 23.68 -15.12 -46.80
N GLU A 139 22.60 -14.81 -47.52
CA GLU A 139 21.61 -13.80 -47.11
C GLU A 139 20.89 -14.24 -45.85
N LYS A 140 20.48 -15.51 -45.76
CA LYS A 140 19.83 -16.08 -44.58
C LYS A 140 20.74 -16.02 -43.35
N GLN A 141 22.01 -16.40 -43.50
CA GLN A 141 23.00 -16.32 -42.42
C GLN A 141 23.25 -14.87 -41.96
N ASN A 142 23.27 -13.91 -42.89
CA ASN A 142 23.41 -12.48 -42.53
C ASN A 142 22.19 -11.96 -41.77
N LEU A 143 20.98 -12.36 -42.15
CA LEU A 143 19.74 -12.00 -41.44
C LEU A 143 19.69 -12.58 -40.02
N GLU A 144 20.13 -13.82 -39.84
CA GLU A 144 20.23 -14.45 -38.52
C GLU A 144 21.20 -13.69 -37.60
N LEU A 145 22.37 -13.33 -38.12
CA LEU A 145 23.35 -12.54 -37.38
C LEU A 145 22.84 -11.14 -37.05
N GLU A 146 22.11 -10.49 -37.98
CA GLU A 146 21.50 -9.18 -37.77
C GLU A 146 20.44 -9.23 -36.66
N LEU A 147 19.54 -10.23 -36.68
CA LEU A 147 18.56 -10.44 -35.62
C LEU A 147 19.24 -10.68 -34.27
N ALA A 148 20.23 -11.57 -34.22
CA ALA A 148 20.96 -11.86 -32.99
C ALA A 148 21.62 -10.59 -32.41
N ARG A 149 22.19 -9.74 -33.28
CA ARG A 149 22.79 -8.46 -32.87
C ARG A 149 21.75 -7.51 -32.30
N LYS A 150 20.59 -7.41 -32.94
CA LYS A 150 19.48 -6.55 -32.51
C LYS A 150 18.86 -7.01 -31.19
N LEU A 151 18.71 -8.32 -30.98
CA LEU A 151 18.23 -8.85 -29.69
C LEU A 151 19.22 -8.57 -28.56
N VAL A 152 20.52 -8.72 -28.80
CA VAL A 152 21.56 -8.39 -27.80
C VAL A 152 21.59 -6.88 -27.51
N GLU A 153 21.48 -6.04 -28.54
CA GLU A 153 21.41 -4.58 -28.41
C GLU A 153 20.17 -4.16 -27.61
N ASN A 154 18.98 -4.67 -27.95
CA ASN A 154 17.74 -4.38 -27.23
C ASN A 154 17.82 -4.85 -25.77
N ALA A 155 18.32 -6.06 -25.51
CA ALA A 155 18.52 -6.54 -24.15
C ALA A 155 19.48 -5.65 -23.35
N ALA A 156 20.56 -5.15 -23.98
CA ALA A 156 21.49 -4.22 -23.35
C ALA A 156 20.84 -2.85 -23.05
N ILE A 157 20.02 -2.33 -23.97
CA ILE A 157 19.26 -1.09 -23.78
C ILE A 157 18.25 -1.25 -22.64
N THR A 158 17.44 -2.31 -22.64
CA THR A 158 16.47 -2.60 -21.57
C THR A 158 17.15 -2.73 -20.22
N ARG A 159 18.29 -3.44 -20.16
CA ARG A 159 19.10 -3.53 -18.93
C ARG A 159 19.64 -2.19 -18.47
N ASN A 160 20.13 -1.35 -19.39
CA ASN A 160 20.63 -0.01 -19.06
C ASN A 160 19.51 0.90 -18.56
N ARG A 161 18.34 0.88 -19.20
CA ARG A 161 17.14 1.62 -18.76
C ARG A 161 16.71 1.17 -17.36
N MET A 162 16.67 -0.14 -17.11
CA MET A 162 16.36 -0.70 -15.81
C MET A 162 17.38 -0.27 -14.74
N MET A 163 18.68 -0.32 -15.07
CA MET A 163 19.74 0.11 -14.15
C MET A 163 19.67 1.61 -13.86
N GLN A 164 19.37 2.45 -14.85
CA GLN A 164 19.17 3.88 -14.68
C GLN A 164 17.94 4.19 -13.82
N SER A 165 16.80 3.55 -14.09
CA SER A 165 15.59 3.68 -13.26
C SER A 165 15.85 3.28 -11.82
N SER A 166 16.56 2.16 -11.61
CA SER A 166 16.93 1.70 -10.28
C SER A 166 17.88 2.66 -9.56
N ALA A 167 18.90 3.17 -10.26
CA ALA A 167 19.83 4.15 -9.71
C ALA A 167 19.13 5.47 -9.35
N TRP A 168 18.22 5.95 -10.20
CA TRP A 168 17.41 7.14 -9.93
C TRP A 168 16.54 6.96 -8.68
N ALA A 169 15.88 5.81 -8.54
CA ALA A 169 15.03 5.55 -7.39
C ALA A 169 15.84 5.46 -6.10
N MET A 170 16.99 4.79 -6.13
CA MET A 170 17.90 4.68 -4.99
C MET A 170 18.49 6.04 -4.59
N GLN A 171 18.86 6.88 -5.55
CA GLN A 171 19.34 8.24 -5.28
C GLN A 171 18.23 9.14 -4.73
N SER A 172 17.01 9.00 -5.23
CA SER A 172 15.84 9.71 -4.73
C SER A 172 15.54 9.33 -3.29
N ALA A 173 15.59 8.03 -2.97
CA ALA A 173 15.47 7.53 -1.60
C ALA A 173 16.57 8.08 -0.68
N HIS A 174 17.82 8.07 -1.16
CA HIS A 174 18.98 8.56 -0.42
C HIS A 174 18.81 10.02 0.01
N LYS A 175 18.33 10.87 -0.92
CA LYS A 175 18.01 12.28 -0.66
C LYS A 175 16.81 12.42 0.29
N LYS A 176 15.72 11.68 0.03
CA LYS A 176 14.47 11.79 0.81
C LYS A 176 14.69 11.50 2.30
N PHE A 177 15.49 10.48 2.62
CA PHE A 177 15.81 10.12 4.01
C PHE A 177 17.10 10.75 4.56
N LYS A 178 17.69 11.71 3.82
CA LYS A 178 18.88 12.49 4.23
C LYS A 178 20.04 11.61 4.70
N MET A 179 20.31 10.54 3.96
CA MET A 179 21.30 9.53 4.33
C MET A 179 22.72 10.12 4.48
N GLU A 180 23.11 11.08 3.63
CA GLU A 180 24.41 11.75 3.78
C GLU A 180 24.53 12.56 5.08
N GLU A 181 23.47 13.25 5.50
CA GLU A 181 23.46 14.03 6.74
C GLU A 181 23.57 13.11 7.95
N LYS A 182 22.81 12.02 7.96
CA LYS A 182 22.84 11.00 9.03
C LYS A 182 24.18 10.26 9.08
N LEU A 183 24.80 10.02 7.93
CA LEU A 183 26.14 9.44 7.84
C LEU A 183 27.19 10.40 8.42
N LYS A 184 27.13 11.68 8.06
CA LYS A 184 28.03 12.73 8.58
C LYS A 184 27.83 12.97 10.08
N SER A 185 26.60 12.86 10.57
CA SER A 185 26.28 13.03 12.00
C SER A 185 26.54 11.78 12.84
N GLY A 186 26.87 10.64 12.22
CA GLY A 186 27.04 9.36 12.91
C GLY A 186 25.74 8.79 13.51
N CYS A 187 24.57 9.24 13.06
CA CYS A 187 23.26 8.84 13.59
C CYS A 187 22.52 7.81 12.71
N LEU A 188 23.25 7.16 11.78
CA LEU A 188 22.69 6.22 10.83
C LEU A 188 22.23 4.93 11.53
N LYS A 189 20.98 4.53 11.33
CA LYS A 189 20.40 3.30 11.89
C LYS A 189 20.08 2.29 10.79
N GLU A 190 19.96 1.02 11.19
CA GLU A 190 19.51 -0.05 10.28
C GLU A 190 18.13 0.25 9.66
N SER A 191 17.23 0.85 10.44
CA SER A 191 15.91 1.27 9.95
C SER A 191 15.98 2.35 8.86
N ASP A 192 17.05 3.14 8.78
CA ASP A 192 17.24 4.12 7.71
C ASP A 192 17.55 3.44 6.37
N PHE A 193 18.34 2.37 6.39
CA PHE A 193 18.60 1.57 5.20
C PHE A 193 17.33 0.83 4.73
N GLN A 194 16.56 0.29 5.66
CA GLN A 194 15.27 -0.34 5.35
C GLN A 194 14.30 0.65 4.70
N LYS A 195 14.18 1.87 5.26
CA LYS A 195 13.37 2.96 4.67
C LYS A 195 13.86 3.31 3.26
N GLN A 196 15.17 3.48 3.08
CA GLN A 196 15.76 3.80 1.78
C GLN A 196 15.46 2.72 0.74
N GLN A 197 15.69 1.45 1.08
CA GLN A 197 15.47 0.32 0.17
C GLN A 197 13.98 0.17 -0.17
N LEU A 198 13.11 0.18 0.84
CA LEU A 198 11.67 0.01 0.64
C LEU A 198 11.08 1.14 -0.21
N PHE A 199 11.49 2.38 0.05
CA PHE A 199 11.05 3.53 -0.73
C PHE A 199 11.54 3.45 -2.18
N ALA A 200 12.80 3.08 -2.42
CA ALA A 200 13.34 2.94 -3.77
C ALA A 200 12.59 1.87 -4.59
N LEU A 201 12.32 0.71 -3.99
CA LEU A 201 11.53 -0.36 -4.61
C LEU A 201 10.10 0.09 -4.91
N SER A 202 9.46 0.73 -3.93
CA SER A 202 8.08 1.23 -4.08
C SER A 202 7.99 2.31 -5.16
N LEU A 203 8.99 3.20 -5.26
CA LEU A 203 9.01 4.25 -6.27
C LEU A 203 9.13 3.68 -7.70
N GLN A 204 9.93 2.63 -7.89
CA GLN A 204 10.03 1.93 -9.17
C GLN A 204 8.70 1.26 -9.53
N PHE A 205 8.07 0.58 -8.56
CA PHE A 205 6.76 -0.04 -8.75
C PHE A 205 5.70 1.00 -9.12
N ASN A 206 5.64 2.11 -8.40
CA ASN A 206 4.66 3.16 -8.60
C ASN A 206 4.77 3.82 -9.98
N HIS A 207 5.99 3.98 -10.50
CA HIS A 207 6.22 4.57 -11.82
C HIS A 207 5.62 3.73 -12.96
N GLY A 208 5.50 2.41 -12.77
CA GLY A 208 4.86 1.50 -13.73
C GLY A 208 3.34 1.37 -13.60
N ASN A 209 2.73 1.97 -12.57
CA ASN A 209 1.32 1.76 -12.21
C ASN A 209 0.50 3.06 -12.32
N GLY A 210 -0.24 3.19 -13.43
CA GLY A 210 -1.05 4.39 -13.73
C GLY A 210 -2.15 4.68 -12.71
N TRP A 211 -2.82 3.65 -12.19
CA TRP A 211 -3.89 3.81 -11.18
C TRP A 211 -3.37 4.42 -9.86
N LEU A 212 -2.19 4.01 -9.42
CA LEU A 212 -1.58 4.48 -8.18
C LEU A 212 -1.05 5.91 -8.34
N THR A 213 -0.55 6.23 -9.53
CA THR A 213 -0.22 7.61 -9.90
C THR A 213 -1.47 8.48 -9.88
N GLN A 214 -2.59 8.02 -10.42
CA GLN A 214 -3.86 8.74 -10.42
C GLN A 214 -4.39 8.98 -8.99
N LEU A 215 -4.43 7.94 -8.15
CA LEU A 215 -4.85 8.07 -6.74
C LEU A 215 -3.94 9.03 -5.95
N GLY A 216 -2.63 9.02 -6.23
CA GLY A 216 -1.69 9.99 -5.66
C GLY A 216 -2.01 11.44 -6.04
N HIS A 217 -2.40 11.68 -7.31
CA HIS A 217 -2.83 13.00 -7.77
C HIS A 217 -4.18 13.40 -7.15
N ASP A 218 -5.14 12.47 -7.09
CA ASP A 218 -6.44 12.73 -6.48
C ASP A 218 -6.30 13.08 -5.00
N LEU A 219 -5.40 12.41 -4.28
CA LEU A 219 -5.07 12.75 -2.90
C LEU A 219 -4.37 14.11 -2.79
N ALA A 220 -3.52 14.49 -3.75
CA ALA A 220 -2.89 15.80 -3.79
C ALA A 220 -3.89 16.94 -4.06
N LEU A 221 -4.92 16.68 -4.88
CA LEU A 221 -6.00 17.62 -5.16
C LEU A 221 -6.99 17.74 -3.98
N TYR A 222 -7.24 16.65 -3.28
CA TYR A 222 -8.18 16.56 -2.16
C TYR A 222 -7.54 16.02 -0.89
N PRO A 223 -6.55 16.72 -0.30
CA PRO A 223 -5.77 16.22 0.84
C PRO A 223 -6.59 16.04 2.12
N SER A 224 -7.76 16.68 2.22
CA SER A 224 -8.66 16.53 3.38
C SER A 224 -9.70 15.42 3.22
N ASN A 225 -9.74 14.73 2.10
CA ASN A 225 -10.71 13.67 1.86
C ASN A 225 -10.22 12.33 2.42
N GLU A 226 -10.73 11.95 3.59
CA GLU A 226 -10.34 10.73 4.29
C GLU A 226 -10.62 9.45 3.48
N LYS A 227 -11.63 9.46 2.61
CA LYS A 227 -11.98 8.27 1.82
C LYS A 227 -10.90 7.95 0.80
N ILE A 228 -10.38 8.97 0.13
CA ILE A 228 -9.29 8.82 -0.86
C ILE A 228 -8.02 8.36 -0.15
N ALA A 229 -7.71 8.92 1.02
CA ALA A 229 -6.56 8.48 1.81
C ALA A 229 -6.68 6.99 2.22
N ARG A 230 -7.84 6.57 2.71
CA ARG A 230 -8.09 5.16 3.08
C ARG A 230 -8.07 4.24 1.87
N GLU A 231 -8.65 4.63 0.74
CA GLU A 231 -8.65 3.84 -0.50
C GLU A 231 -7.23 3.66 -1.06
N LEU A 232 -6.42 4.71 -1.06
CA LEU A 232 -5.01 4.61 -1.44
C LEU A 232 -4.25 3.62 -0.53
N LEU A 233 -4.41 3.77 0.79
CA LEU A 233 -3.74 2.91 1.76
C LEU A 233 -4.20 1.45 1.64
N ASP A 234 -5.50 1.22 1.45
CA ASP A 234 -6.06 -0.12 1.29
C ASP A 234 -5.49 -0.79 0.03
N ASN A 235 -5.49 -0.10 -1.11
CA ASN A 235 -4.91 -0.64 -2.35
C ASN A 235 -3.42 -0.98 -2.19
N VAL A 236 -2.63 -0.11 -1.54
CA VAL A 236 -1.20 -0.32 -1.32
C VAL A 236 -0.92 -1.45 -0.32
N LEU A 237 -1.76 -1.62 0.69
CA LEU A 237 -1.56 -2.58 1.78
C LEU A 237 -2.30 -3.92 1.56
N THR A 238 -3.12 -4.04 0.52
CA THR A 238 -3.78 -5.30 0.13
C THR A 238 -3.14 -5.94 -1.11
N ASP A 239 -2.52 -5.14 -1.99
CA ASP A 239 -1.82 -5.67 -3.17
C ASP A 239 -0.51 -6.36 -2.79
N ASN A 240 -0.48 -7.70 -2.89
CA ASN A 240 0.72 -8.49 -2.60
C ASN A 240 1.90 -8.23 -3.55
N ALA A 241 1.66 -7.66 -4.74
CA ALA A 241 2.72 -7.25 -5.65
C ALA A 241 3.39 -5.95 -5.20
N HIS A 242 2.68 -5.12 -4.40
CA HIS A 242 3.21 -3.85 -3.95
C HIS A 242 4.36 -4.06 -2.93
N PRO A 243 5.54 -3.43 -3.11
CA PRO A 243 6.70 -3.66 -2.24
C PRO A 243 6.45 -3.40 -0.76
N VAL A 244 5.61 -2.42 -0.41
CA VAL A 244 5.19 -2.14 0.98
C VAL A 244 4.47 -3.34 1.60
N LYS A 245 3.47 -3.92 0.91
CA LYS A 245 2.74 -5.09 1.41
C LYS A 245 3.64 -6.33 1.43
N ALA A 246 4.43 -6.57 0.39
CA ALA A 246 5.40 -7.66 0.39
C ALA A 246 6.36 -7.59 1.60
N THR A 247 6.88 -6.39 1.90
CA THR A 247 7.75 -6.16 3.07
C THR A 247 7.02 -6.34 4.39
N LEU A 248 5.77 -5.85 4.49
CA LEU A 248 4.92 -6.04 5.65
C LEU A 248 4.68 -7.53 5.92
N ASN A 249 4.42 -8.34 4.88
CA ASN A 249 4.25 -9.79 5.03
C ASN A 249 5.53 -10.46 5.56
N VAL A 250 6.71 -10.03 5.09
CA VAL A 250 8.01 -10.55 5.59
C VAL A 250 8.24 -10.15 7.06
N MET A 251 7.92 -8.90 7.43
CA MET A 251 7.99 -8.45 8.83
C MET A 251 7.04 -9.27 9.71
N GLN A 252 5.79 -9.49 9.27
CA GLN A 252 4.82 -10.31 9.98
C GLN A 252 5.31 -11.75 10.16
N GLN A 253 5.84 -12.39 9.12
CA GLN A 253 6.39 -13.75 9.21
C GLN A 253 7.55 -13.84 10.20
N LYS A 254 8.45 -12.85 10.19
CA LYS A 254 9.56 -12.77 11.15
C LYS A 254 9.04 -12.65 12.59
N ILE A 255 8.05 -11.79 12.84
CA ILE A 255 7.45 -11.65 14.18
C ILE A 255 6.72 -12.92 14.60
N ALA A 256 5.91 -13.52 13.73
CA ALA A 256 5.23 -14.78 14.01
C ALA A 256 6.23 -15.86 14.44
N HIS A 257 7.35 -16.00 13.72
CA HIS A 257 8.41 -16.94 14.08
C HIS A 257 9.03 -16.64 15.46
N LEU A 258 9.30 -15.36 15.76
CA LEU A 258 9.81 -14.95 17.08
C LEU A 258 8.80 -15.24 18.21
N LEU A 259 7.51 -15.02 17.97
CA LEU A 259 6.45 -15.34 18.91
C LEU A 259 6.37 -16.85 19.16
N THR A 260 6.35 -17.68 18.11
CA THR A 260 6.34 -19.14 18.24
C THR A 260 7.54 -19.65 19.05
N ILE A 261 8.74 -19.14 18.79
CA ILE A 261 9.95 -19.51 19.56
C ILE A 261 9.82 -19.09 21.03
N SER A 262 9.29 -17.90 21.30
CA SER A 262 9.17 -17.38 22.67
C SER A 262 8.09 -18.13 23.47
N ILE A 263 6.98 -18.49 22.84
CA ILE A 263 5.91 -19.29 23.45
C ILE A 263 6.45 -20.69 23.80
N THR A 264 7.03 -21.40 22.82
CA THR A 264 7.57 -22.76 23.04
C THR A 264 8.66 -22.82 24.10
N LYS A 265 9.58 -21.85 24.14
CA LYS A 265 10.59 -21.74 25.20
C LYS A 265 9.99 -21.48 26.59
N SER A 266 8.86 -20.80 26.65
CA SER A 266 8.18 -20.50 27.92
C SER A 266 7.53 -21.74 28.50
N GLU A 267 6.95 -22.58 27.65
CA GLU A 267 6.39 -23.88 28.04
C GLU A 267 7.48 -24.86 28.51
N SER A 268 8.66 -24.87 27.87
CA SER A 268 9.72 -25.83 28.20
C SER A 268 10.48 -25.51 29.49
N ASN A 269 10.64 -24.23 29.83
CA ASN A 269 11.52 -23.82 30.92
C ASN A 269 10.81 -23.66 32.27
N GLY A 270 9.47 -23.63 32.33
CA GLY A 270 8.71 -23.48 33.58
C GLY A 270 9.00 -22.18 34.37
N VAL A 271 9.87 -21.32 33.85
CA VAL A 271 10.24 -20.03 34.45
C VAL A 271 9.47 -18.93 33.70
N HIS A 272 8.47 -18.38 34.40
CA HIS A 272 7.76 -17.16 34.03
C HIS A 272 8.68 -15.95 34.23
N ASN A 273 9.67 -15.76 33.36
CA ASN A 273 10.40 -14.51 33.30
C ASN A 273 9.50 -13.46 32.64
N ALA A 274 9.08 -12.45 33.40
CA ALA A 274 8.37 -11.28 32.91
C ALA A 274 9.23 -10.51 31.86
N GLY A 275 8.59 -9.94 30.85
CA GLY A 275 9.24 -9.07 29.86
C GLY A 275 9.76 -9.78 28.61
N LYS A 276 9.25 -10.98 28.27
CA LYS A 276 9.59 -11.66 27.00
C LYS A 276 9.02 -10.94 25.79
N MET A 277 7.94 -10.20 25.99
CA MET A 277 7.29 -9.43 24.94
C MET A 277 8.04 -8.13 24.59
N ASP A 278 8.76 -7.50 25.53
CA ASP A 278 9.39 -6.19 25.31
C ASP A 278 10.36 -6.12 24.11
N PRO A 279 11.27 -7.11 23.90
CA PRO A 279 12.14 -7.11 22.73
C PRO A 279 11.35 -7.25 21.42
N ILE A 280 10.29 -8.06 21.41
CA ILE A 280 9.45 -8.28 20.22
C ILE A 280 8.64 -7.01 19.93
N ALA A 281 8.06 -6.40 20.96
CA ALA A 281 7.32 -5.16 20.87
C ALA A 281 8.17 -4.02 20.30
N LYS A 282 9.45 -3.94 20.70
CA LYS A 282 10.39 -2.97 20.12
C LYS A 282 10.57 -3.18 18.61
N VAL A 283 10.76 -4.41 18.16
CA VAL A 283 10.87 -4.72 16.72
C VAL A 283 9.59 -4.36 15.98
N ILE A 284 8.42 -4.69 16.53
CA ILE A 284 7.11 -4.33 15.94
C ILE A 284 6.97 -2.80 15.80
N LYS A 285 7.35 -2.04 16.84
CA LYS A 285 7.30 -0.56 16.80
C LYS A 285 8.25 0.01 15.74
N GLU A 286 9.42 -0.58 15.58
CA GLU A 286 10.37 -0.21 14.52
C GLU A 286 9.81 -0.53 13.12
N ASP A 287 9.23 -1.72 12.93
CA ASP A 287 8.59 -2.13 11.67
C ASP A 287 7.44 -1.18 11.28
N LEU A 288 6.55 -0.87 12.23
CA LEU A 288 5.45 0.09 12.03
C LEU A 288 5.98 1.50 11.66
N SER A 289 7.04 1.98 12.33
CA SER A 289 7.67 3.27 12.01
C SER A 289 8.25 3.29 10.59
N VAL A 290 8.92 2.21 10.16
CA VAL A 290 9.46 2.09 8.80
C VAL A 290 8.35 2.18 7.76
N ILE A 291 7.29 1.39 7.92
CA ILE A 291 6.17 1.37 6.96
C ILE A 291 5.47 2.73 6.88
N GLN A 292 5.15 3.33 8.03
CA GLN A 292 4.47 4.62 8.07
C GLN A 292 5.31 5.75 7.46
N GLU A 293 6.60 5.81 7.76
CA GLU A 293 7.49 6.84 7.19
C GLU A 293 7.66 6.67 5.68
N VAL A 294 7.74 5.43 5.18
CA VAL A 294 7.83 5.17 3.74
C VAL A 294 6.53 5.54 3.04
N LEU A 295 5.36 5.19 3.59
CA LEU A 295 4.06 5.58 3.01
C LEU A 295 3.91 7.11 2.95
N LYS A 296 4.25 7.82 4.02
CA LYS A 296 4.25 9.29 4.08
C LYS A 296 5.24 9.91 3.10
N ALA A 297 6.40 9.28 2.90
CA ALA A 297 7.40 9.74 1.96
C ALA A 297 6.96 9.52 0.50
N LEU A 298 6.28 8.40 0.20
CA LEU A 298 5.77 8.05 -1.13
C LEU A 298 4.61 8.97 -1.53
N PHE A 299 3.73 9.27 -0.59
CA PHE A 299 2.57 10.13 -0.80
C PHE A 299 2.58 11.28 0.20
N GLU A 300 3.21 12.40 -0.20
CA GLU A 300 3.37 13.58 0.64
C GLU A 300 2.08 14.09 1.34
N PRO A 301 0.89 14.07 0.70
CA PRO A 301 -0.36 14.45 1.37
C PRO A 301 -0.75 13.60 2.59
N LEU A 302 -0.19 12.39 2.74
CA LEU A 302 -0.37 11.56 3.93
C LEU A 302 0.38 12.09 5.15
N SER A 303 1.30 13.04 4.96
CA SER A 303 2.07 13.65 6.05
C SER A 303 1.29 14.73 6.83
N THR A 304 0.08 15.07 6.40
CA THR A 304 -0.80 15.96 7.18
C THR A 304 -1.22 15.30 8.50
N GLU A 305 -1.51 16.08 9.54
CA GLU A 305 -1.86 15.56 10.87
C GLU A 305 -3.01 14.55 10.83
N LYS A 306 -4.10 14.87 10.12
CA LYS A 306 -5.26 13.98 9.98
C LYS A 306 -4.91 12.69 9.21
N ASN A 307 -4.25 12.82 8.06
CA ASN A 307 -3.91 11.64 7.25
C ASN A 307 -2.80 10.80 7.89
N SER A 308 -1.94 11.39 8.73
CA SER A 308 -0.96 10.66 9.54
C SER A 308 -1.65 9.72 10.51
N SER A 309 -2.71 10.20 11.18
CA SER A 309 -3.50 9.37 12.09
C SER A 309 -4.20 8.23 11.35
N ILE A 310 -4.83 8.51 10.20
CA ILE A 310 -5.45 7.50 9.32
C ILE A 310 -4.42 6.48 8.83
N THR A 311 -3.25 6.94 8.38
CA THR A 311 -2.15 6.07 7.94
C THR A 311 -1.72 5.14 9.06
N SER A 312 -1.57 5.67 10.26
CA SER A 312 -1.20 4.88 11.42
C SER A 312 -2.28 3.85 11.75
N GLU A 313 -3.55 4.23 11.79
CA GLU A 313 -4.70 3.34 12.03
C GLU A 313 -4.74 2.17 11.03
N VAL A 314 -4.70 2.45 9.73
CA VAL A 314 -4.78 1.42 8.68
C VAL A 314 -3.57 0.49 8.72
N VAL A 315 -2.36 1.04 8.91
CA VAL A 315 -1.14 0.21 9.03
C VAL A 315 -1.22 -0.71 10.24
N HIS A 316 -1.68 -0.22 11.40
CA HIS A 316 -1.85 -1.06 12.58
C HIS A 316 -2.90 -2.15 12.34
N HIS A 317 -4.03 -1.82 11.72
CA HIS A 317 -5.06 -2.79 11.37
C HIS A 317 -4.50 -3.94 10.52
N VAL A 318 -3.82 -3.62 9.42
CA VAL A 318 -3.25 -4.64 8.54
C VAL A 318 -2.15 -5.43 9.25
N TYR A 319 -1.28 -4.75 10.00
CA TYR A 319 -0.14 -5.37 10.67
C TYR A 319 -0.56 -6.37 11.76
N PHE A 320 -1.49 -6.00 12.63
CA PHE A 320 -1.89 -6.83 13.76
C PHE A 320 -2.96 -7.87 13.42
N SER A 321 -3.69 -7.73 12.31
CA SER A 321 -4.76 -8.66 11.90
C SER A 321 -4.39 -10.14 12.01
N GLN A 322 -3.16 -10.51 11.63
CA GLN A 322 -2.67 -11.90 11.66
C GLN A 322 -1.85 -12.24 12.91
N LEU A 323 -1.30 -11.23 13.60
CA LEU A 323 -0.35 -11.44 14.70
C LEU A 323 -0.99 -11.38 16.08
N LYS A 324 -2.15 -10.71 16.21
CA LYS A 324 -2.79 -10.46 17.50
C LYS A 324 -3.01 -11.76 18.31
N PRO A 325 -3.51 -12.88 17.75
CA PRO A 325 -3.72 -14.10 18.52
C PRO A 325 -2.43 -14.65 19.16
N ASP A 326 -1.32 -14.63 18.42
CA ASP A 326 -0.01 -15.11 18.89
C ASP A 326 0.59 -14.14 19.93
N ILE A 327 0.43 -12.83 19.72
CA ILE A 327 0.84 -11.81 20.69
C ILE A 327 0.08 -11.96 22.01
N ILE A 328 -1.25 -12.10 21.94
CA ILE A 328 -2.09 -12.31 23.12
C ILE A 328 -1.68 -13.61 23.83
N SER A 329 -1.42 -14.70 23.09
CA SER A 329 -0.95 -15.95 23.69
C SER A 329 0.34 -15.79 24.48
N LEU A 330 1.31 -15.02 23.98
CA LEU A 330 2.54 -14.71 24.71
C LEU A 330 2.27 -13.77 25.90
N LEU A 331 1.44 -12.74 25.73
CA LEU A 331 1.07 -11.83 26.80
C LEU A 331 0.36 -12.54 27.95
N ARG A 332 -0.51 -13.52 27.66
CA ARG A 332 -1.16 -14.36 28.67
C ARG A 332 -0.18 -15.15 29.53
N ILE A 333 0.99 -15.51 28.99
CA ILE A 333 2.06 -16.14 29.77
C ILE A 333 2.68 -15.13 30.73
N ASP A 334 2.85 -13.88 30.30
CA ASP A 334 3.38 -12.79 31.12
C ASP A 334 2.35 -12.30 32.17
N THR A 335 1.05 -12.33 31.85
CA THR A 335 -0.06 -11.92 32.73
C THR A 335 -0.69 -13.07 33.53
N ALA A 336 -0.15 -14.29 33.45
CA ALA A 336 -0.77 -15.50 34.00
C ALA A 336 -1.12 -15.40 35.50
N GLU A 337 -0.24 -14.80 36.31
CA GLU A 337 -0.49 -14.61 37.75
C GLU A 337 -1.66 -13.66 38.00
N VAL A 338 -1.71 -12.55 37.26
CA VAL A 338 -2.76 -11.53 37.36
C VAL A 338 -4.10 -12.12 36.88
N GLU A 339 -4.09 -12.88 35.78
CA GLU A 339 -5.27 -13.60 35.28
C GLU A 339 -5.81 -14.60 36.30
N ALA A 340 -4.94 -15.38 36.95
CA ALA A 340 -5.35 -16.35 37.97
C ALA A 340 -5.98 -15.67 39.21
N LYS A 341 -5.43 -14.54 39.66
CA LYS A 341 -6.01 -13.74 40.75
C LYS A 341 -7.34 -13.12 40.34
N LEU A 342 -7.46 -12.63 39.12
CA LEU A 342 -8.70 -12.06 38.62
C LEU A 342 -9.79 -13.14 38.49
N GLU A 343 -9.43 -14.32 37.98
CA GLU A 343 -10.34 -15.46 37.82
C GLU A 343 -10.86 -15.96 39.17
N SER A 344 -10.00 -16.01 40.21
CA SER A 344 -10.44 -16.40 41.55
C SER A 344 -11.43 -15.40 42.14
N ARG A 345 -11.21 -14.09 41.92
CA ARG A 345 -12.13 -13.02 42.35
C ARG A 345 -13.43 -13.00 41.56
N MET A 346 -13.41 -13.32 40.27
CA MET A 346 -14.60 -13.46 39.44
C MET A 346 -15.52 -14.62 39.91
N LYS A 347 -14.96 -15.65 40.54
CA LYS A 347 -15.71 -16.80 41.08
C LYS A 347 -16.28 -16.55 42.48
N ASP A 348 -15.86 -15.48 43.14
CA ASP A 348 -16.32 -15.12 44.47
C ASP A 348 -17.67 -14.38 44.39
N GLU A 349 -18.76 -15.13 44.56
CA GLU A 349 -20.13 -14.61 44.50
C GLU A 349 -20.44 -13.57 45.60
N SER A 350 -19.56 -13.40 46.60
CA SER A 350 -19.72 -12.40 47.65
C SER A 350 -19.29 -10.99 47.22
N VAL A 351 -18.59 -10.86 46.10
CA VAL A 351 -17.99 -9.60 45.66
C VAL A 351 -18.99 -8.78 44.85
N GLN A 352 -19.50 -7.71 45.45
CA GLN A 352 -20.33 -6.71 44.79
C GLN A 352 -19.82 -5.30 45.07
N PHE A 353 -19.42 -4.59 44.04
CA PHE A 353 -18.87 -3.22 44.13
C PHE A 353 -19.95 -2.15 44.03
N CYS A 354 -20.96 -2.37 43.18
CA CYS A 354 -22.09 -1.47 43.02
C CYS A 354 -23.28 -2.17 42.39
N GLN A 355 -24.46 -1.55 42.47
CA GLN A 355 -25.65 -1.96 41.71
C GLN A 355 -25.72 -1.16 40.41
N LEU A 356 -25.52 -1.84 39.28
CA LEU A 356 -25.71 -1.27 37.95
C LEU A 356 -27.10 -1.66 37.42
N PRO A 357 -27.71 -0.84 36.53
CA PRO A 357 -28.88 -1.28 35.80
C PRO A 357 -28.53 -2.51 34.98
N GLU A 358 -29.37 -3.55 35.04
CA GLU A 358 -29.17 -4.81 34.30
C GLU A 358 -28.88 -4.58 32.80
N HIS A 359 -29.53 -3.58 32.21
CA HIS A 359 -29.31 -3.22 30.80
C HIS A 359 -27.88 -2.70 30.55
N ALA A 360 -27.40 -1.75 31.36
CA ALA A 360 -26.07 -1.16 31.17
C ALA A 360 -24.97 -2.19 31.47
N GLU A 361 -25.17 -3.03 32.50
CA GLU A 361 -24.25 -4.12 32.81
C GLU A 361 -24.16 -5.13 31.64
N ARG A 362 -25.30 -5.56 31.09
CA ARG A 362 -25.33 -6.49 29.94
C ARG A 362 -24.68 -5.89 28.69
N GLU A 363 -24.92 -4.60 28.43
CA GLU A 363 -24.34 -3.91 27.28
C GLU A 363 -22.83 -3.77 27.43
N ALA A 364 -22.34 -3.35 28.61
CA ALA A 364 -20.92 -3.22 28.90
C ALA A 364 -20.18 -4.57 28.80
N LYS A 365 -20.76 -5.66 29.33
CA LYS A 365 -20.22 -7.02 29.14
C LYS A 365 -20.11 -7.41 27.67
N THR A 366 -21.16 -7.15 26.90
CA THR A 366 -21.17 -7.45 25.47
C THR A 366 -20.06 -6.70 24.74
N LYS A 367 -19.82 -5.43 25.11
CA LYS A 367 -18.71 -4.63 24.56
C LYS A 367 -17.34 -5.12 25.01
N LEU A 368 -17.18 -5.60 26.25
CA LEU A 368 -15.93 -6.22 26.71
C LEU A 368 -15.61 -7.50 25.92
N HIS A 369 -16.60 -8.36 25.69
CA HIS A 369 -16.39 -9.53 24.83
C HIS A 369 -16.10 -9.13 23.38
N TYR A 370 -16.75 -8.08 22.86
CA TYR A 370 -16.44 -7.57 21.52
C TYR A 370 -14.99 -7.05 21.44
N LEU A 371 -14.47 -6.43 22.50
CA LEU A 371 -13.11 -5.92 22.55
C LEU A 371 -12.07 -7.02 22.28
N THR A 372 -12.28 -8.26 22.74
CA THR A 372 -11.34 -9.37 22.48
C THR A 372 -11.35 -9.82 21.02
N THR A 373 -12.43 -9.58 20.29
CA THR A 373 -12.55 -9.89 18.85
C THR A 373 -11.85 -8.86 17.96
N LEU A 374 -11.52 -7.69 18.48
CA LEU A 374 -10.85 -6.64 17.72
C LEU A 374 -9.36 -6.96 17.56
N HIS A 375 -8.81 -6.71 16.37
CA HIS A 375 -7.42 -7.06 16.05
C HIS A 375 -6.44 -5.89 16.09
N ASN A 376 -6.94 -4.67 16.28
CA ASN A 376 -6.12 -3.47 16.20
C ASN A 376 -6.30 -2.59 17.44
N PRO A 377 -5.22 -1.94 17.93
CA PRO A 377 -5.28 -1.16 19.17
C PRO A 377 -6.21 0.05 19.06
N TYR A 378 -6.35 0.67 17.88
CA TYR A 378 -7.26 1.81 17.69
C TYR A 378 -8.71 1.45 18.00
N GLY A 379 -9.23 0.40 17.38
CA GLY A 379 -10.59 -0.07 17.63
C GLY A 379 -10.79 -0.56 19.06
N MET A 380 -9.79 -1.20 19.66
CA MET A 380 -9.86 -1.64 21.06
C MET A 380 -9.94 -0.45 22.03
N LEU A 381 -9.16 0.60 21.78
CA LEU A 381 -9.20 1.84 22.56
C LEU A 381 -10.55 2.57 22.39
N ASP A 382 -11.06 2.69 21.16
CA ASP A 382 -12.38 3.27 20.89
C ASP A 382 -13.49 2.49 21.60
N CYS A 383 -13.40 1.15 21.62
CA CYS A 383 -14.33 0.29 22.36
C CYS A 383 -14.23 0.53 23.87
N THR A 384 -13.01 0.65 24.40
CA THR A 384 -12.76 0.90 25.84
C THR A 384 -13.32 2.26 26.27
N VAL A 385 -13.07 3.31 25.48
CA VAL A 385 -13.65 4.65 25.69
C VAL A 385 -15.17 4.59 25.66
N HIS A 386 -15.75 3.84 24.72
CA HIS A 386 -17.19 3.68 24.64
C HIS A 386 -17.79 3.00 25.88
N ILE A 387 -17.14 1.94 26.40
CA ILE A 387 -17.53 1.29 27.67
C ILE A 387 -17.48 2.29 28.82
N VAL A 388 -16.38 3.03 28.95
CA VAL A 388 -16.21 4.03 30.03
C VAL A 388 -17.26 5.13 29.95
N LYS A 389 -17.52 5.68 28.76
CA LYS A 389 -18.56 6.70 28.54
C LYS A 389 -19.95 6.17 28.84
N MET A 390 -20.26 4.92 28.47
CA MET A 390 -21.53 4.29 28.78
C MET A 390 -21.74 4.17 30.30
N LEU A 391 -20.73 3.72 31.03
CA LEU A 391 -20.80 3.63 32.51
C LEU A 391 -20.92 5.02 33.16
N ALA A 392 -20.22 6.01 32.61
CA ALA A 392 -20.29 7.41 33.03
C ALA A 392 -21.55 8.17 32.55
N THR A 393 -22.43 7.58 31.75
CA THR A 393 -23.70 8.20 31.33
C THR A 393 -24.92 7.40 31.76
N SER A 394 -24.71 6.19 32.29
CA SER A 394 -25.76 5.38 32.89
C SER A 394 -26.45 6.17 34.02
N LYS A 395 -27.72 6.52 33.77
CA LYS A 395 -28.57 7.35 34.64
C LYS A 395 -28.90 6.60 35.93
N PHE A 396 -28.00 6.67 36.89
CA PHE A 396 -28.28 6.38 38.29
C PHE A 396 -27.94 7.65 39.08
N ASP A 397 -28.85 8.63 39.00
CA ASP A 397 -29.44 9.22 40.19
C ASP A 397 -30.52 10.20 39.79
N HIS A 398 -31.67 10.06 40.44
CA HIS A 398 -32.85 10.87 40.18
C HIS A 398 -32.82 12.25 40.84
N ASP A 399 -31.72 12.67 41.48
CA ASP A 399 -31.77 13.90 42.28
C ASP A 399 -30.63 14.92 42.14
N HIS A 400 -29.42 14.65 41.65
CA HIS A 400 -28.40 15.73 41.55
C HIS A 400 -27.51 15.61 40.31
N TYR A 401 -27.36 16.73 39.58
CA TYR A 401 -26.35 16.93 38.54
C TYR A 401 -24.95 17.05 39.17
N THR A 402 -24.46 16.00 39.82
CA THR A 402 -23.06 15.91 40.22
C THR A 402 -22.28 15.25 39.08
N SER A 403 -21.28 15.96 38.55
CA SER A 403 -20.33 15.39 37.60
C SER A 403 -19.69 14.15 38.21
N MET A 404 -19.91 12.97 37.62
CA MET A 404 -19.32 11.72 38.11
C MET A 404 -17.80 11.77 37.99
N GLY A 405 -17.12 11.45 39.09
CA GLY A 405 -15.67 11.39 39.18
C GLY A 405 -15.11 9.98 38.91
N ALA A 406 -13.79 9.86 38.95
CA ALA A 406 -13.10 8.57 38.85
C ALA A 406 -13.50 7.61 39.98
N ASP A 407 -13.75 8.15 41.18
CA ASP A 407 -14.15 7.39 42.37
C ASP A 407 -15.53 6.73 42.21
N ASP A 408 -16.42 7.31 41.39
CA ASP A 408 -17.73 6.73 41.07
C ASP A 408 -17.65 5.72 39.92
N LEU A 409 -16.70 5.92 39.01
CA LEU A 409 -16.54 5.13 37.79
C LEU A 409 -15.77 3.82 38.03
N LEU A 410 -14.75 3.85 38.89
CA LEU A 410 -13.91 2.68 39.18
C LEU A 410 -14.72 1.49 39.73
N PRO A 411 -15.60 1.65 40.74
CA PRO A 411 -16.41 0.54 41.25
C PRO A 411 -17.36 -0.04 40.19
N ARG A 412 -17.87 0.81 39.29
CA ARG A 412 -18.73 0.37 38.17
C ARG A 412 -17.96 -0.52 37.20
N LEU A 413 -16.75 -0.12 36.82
CA LEU A 413 -15.92 -0.91 35.92
C LEU A 413 -15.47 -2.22 36.57
N CYS A 414 -15.12 -2.21 37.86
CA CYS A 414 -14.84 -3.43 38.64
C CYS A 414 -16.04 -4.40 38.64
N GLN A 415 -17.26 -3.89 38.84
CA GLN A 415 -18.48 -4.70 38.81
C GLN A 415 -18.69 -5.34 37.42
N VAL A 416 -18.51 -4.59 36.34
CA VAL A 416 -18.63 -5.11 34.98
C VAL A 416 -17.56 -6.17 34.70
N LEU A 417 -16.32 -5.96 35.14
CA LEU A 417 -15.23 -6.93 34.96
C LEU A 417 -15.55 -8.25 35.67
N ILE A 418 -15.93 -8.23 36.95
CA ILE A 418 -16.29 -9.46 37.69
C ILE A 418 -17.39 -10.23 36.97
N SER A 419 -18.43 -9.50 36.61
CA SER A 419 -19.64 -10.08 36.08
C SER A 419 -19.50 -10.51 34.61
N SER A 420 -18.41 -10.12 33.92
CA SER A 420 -18.06 -10.56 32.56
C SER A 420 -17.37 -11.92 32.51
N SER A 421 -16.80 -12.39 33.63
CA SER A 421 -16.07 -13.66 33.73
C SER A 421 -14.97 -13.84 32.65
N LEU A 422 -14.28 -12.74 32.30
CA LEU A 422 -13.31 -12.68 31.22
C LEU A 422 -11.90 -12.33 31.75
N PRO A 423 -11.12 -13.30 32.28
CA PRO A 423 -9.78 -13.03 32.80
C PRO A 423 -8.78 -12.62 31.70
N GLU A 424 -9.01 -13.05 30.45
CA GLU A 424 -8.18 -12.74 29.28
C GLU A 424 -8.07 -11.23 28.98
N ILE A 425 -8.95 -10.41 29.57
CA ILE A 425 -8.90 -8.95 29.48
C ILE A 425 -7.57 -8.37 29.97
N CYS A 426 -6.84 -9.06 30.86
CA CYS A 426 -5.52 -8.66 31.33
C CYS A 426 -4.51 -8.58 30.17
N ALA A 427 -4.43 -9.64 29.34
CA ALA A 427 -3.56 -9.66 28.18
C ALA A 427 -3.98 -8.65 27.10
N GLU A 428 -5.30 -8.45 26.93
CA GLU A 428 -5.84 -7.46 25.99
C GLU A 428 -5.52 -6.02 26.42
N ALA A 429 -5.59 -5.72 27.73
CA ALA A 429 -5.18 -4.43 28.27
C ALA A 429 -3.66 -4.19 28.12
N ALA A 430 -2.84 -5.21 28.38
CA ALA A 430 -1.40 -5.15 28.16
C ALA A 430 -1.06 -4.92 26.67
N PHE A 431 -1.79 -5.57 25.76
CA PHE A 431 -1.64 -5.34 24.32
C PHE A 431 -1.94 -3.90 23.93
N MET A 432 -3.05 -3.34 24.43
CA MET A 432 -3.42 -1.94 24.18
C MET A 432 -2.36 -0.97 24.70
N GLU A 433 -1.86 -1.17 25.93
CA GLU A 433 -0.81 -0.31 26.52
C GLU A 433 0.48 -0.35 25.68
N MET A 434 0.88 -1.57 25.30
CA MET A 434 2.13 -1.79 24.60
C MET A 434 2.15 -1.15 23.22
N PHE A 435 1.03 -1.20 22.48
CA PHE A 435 0.91 -0.72 21.10
C PHE A 435 0.04 0.53 20.96
N MET A 436 -0.20 1.25 22.06
CA MET A 436 -0.92 2.51 22.04
C MET A 436 -0.18 3.54 21.17
N PRO A 437 -0.85 4.17 20.19
CA PRO A 437 -0.30 5.30 19.46
C PRO A 437 -0.05 6.48 20.39
N SER A 438 1.11 7.13 20.27
CA SER A 438 1.48 8.26 21.15
C SER A 438 0.48 9.42 21.10
N GLU A 439 -0.17 9.63 19.96
CA GLU A 439 -1.21 10.66 19.75
C GLU A 439 -2.45 10.42 20.63
N ARG A 440 -2.78 9.15 20.93
CA ARG A 440 -3.95 8.76 21.73
C ARG A 440 -3.64 8.56 23.21
N ALA A 441 -2.36 8.49 23.57
CA ALA A 441 -1.93 8.26 24.95
C ALA A 441 -2.28 9.40 25.92
N LEU A 442 -2.35 10.64 25.43
CA LEU A 442 -2.70 11.82 26.24
C LEU A 442 -4.20 12.19 26.17
N GLY A 443 -5.00 11.40 25.47
CA GLY A 443 -6.42 11.64 25.23
C GLY A 443 -7.35 10.86 26.16
N GLU A 444 -8.62 10.77 25.75
CA GLU A 444 -9.63 9.97 26.46
C GLU A 444 -9.34 8.47 26.37
N GLU A 445 -8.67 8.02 25.32
CA GLU A 445 -8.22 6.64 25.13
C GLU A 445 -7.19 6.21 26.18
N GLY A 446 -6.20 7.07 26.43
CA GLY A 446 -5.21 6.86 27.48
C GLY A 446 -5.87 6.78 28.85
N TYR A 447 -6.76 7.73 29.17
CA TYR A 447 -7.53 7.72 30.42
C TYR A 447 -8.38 6.45 30.57
N ALA A 448 -9.12 6.06 29.53
CA ALA A 448 -9.99 4.89 29.56
C ALA A 448 -9.19 3.59 29.76
N LEU A 449 -8.03 3.46 29.11
CA LEU A 449 -7.14 2.32 29.33
C LEU A 449 -6.57 2.31 30.75
N THR A 450 -6.10 3.45 31.26
CA THR A 450 -5.61 3.55 32.65
C THR A 450 -6.71 3.19 33.65
N MET A 451 -7.96 3.59 33.42
CA MET A 451 -9.10 3.20 34.26
C MET A 451 -9.35 1.69 34.22
N LEU A 452 -9.28 1.06 33.05
CA LEU A 452 -9.40 -0.40 32.90
C LEU A 452 -8.27 -1.13 33.65
N GLN A 453 -7.03 -0.71 33.47
CA GLN A 453 -5.87 -1.29 34.16
C GLN A 453 -5.95 -1.08 35.68
N SER A 454 -6.39 0.10 36.12
CA SER A 454 -6.59 0.39 37.55
C SER A 454 -7.68 -0.50 38.15
N SER A 455 -8.74 -0.80 37.39
CA SER A 455 -9.79 -1.73 37.81
C SER A 455 -9.25 -3.16 37.94
N ILE A 456 -8.46 -3.62 36.97
CA ILE A 456 -7.79 -4.93 37.03
C ILE A 456 -6.83 -5.00 38.22
N ALA A 457 -6.01 -3.96 38.42
CA ALA A 457 -5.08 -3.87 39.54
C ALA A 457 -5.81 -3.90 40.89
N HIS A 458 -6.92 -3.17 41.02
CA HIS A 458 -7.73 -3.17 42.24
C HIS A 458 -8.37 -4.52 42.54
N LEU A 459 -8.80 -5.25 41.51
CA LEU A 459 -9.37 -6.58 41.67
C LEU A 459 -8.31 -7.64 42.01
N THR A 460 -7.06 -7.44 41.58
CA THR A 460 -5.98 -8.42 41.71
C THR A 460 -4.98 -8.10 42.82
N SER A 461 -4.98 -6.88 43.34
CA SER A 461 -4.26 -6.53 44.57
C SER A 461 -4.87 -7.33 45.72
N ASP A 462 -4.03 -8.02 46.48
CA ASP A 462 -4.45 -8.71 47.69
C ASP A 462 -5.17 -7.69 48.58
N SER A 463 -6.48 -7.78 48.64
CA SER A 463 -7.24 -7.15 49.71
C SER A 463 -6.88 -7.92 50.97
N GLU A 464 -5.81 -7.47 51.64
CA GLU A 464 -5.66 -7.64 53.08
C GLU A 464 -6.94 -7.08 53.72
N VAL A 465 -7.88 -7.97 54.01
CA VAL A 465 -8.96 -7.77 54.98
C VAL A 465 -9.00 -8.98 55.89
#